data_AF-A0A3A1XEJ2-F1
#
_entry.id   AF-A0A3A1XEJ2-F1
#
_cell.length_a   1.000
_cell.length_b   1.000
_cell.length_c   1.000
_cell.angle_alpha   90.00
_cell.angle_beta   90.00
_cell.angle_gamma   90.00
#
_symmetry.space_group_name_H-M   'P 1'
#
loop_
_entity.id
_entity.type
_entity.pdbx_description
1 polymer ?
#
loop_
_entity_poly.entity_id
_entity_poly.type
_entity_poly.pdbx_seq_one_letter_code
_entity_poly.pdbx_strand_id
1 'polypeptide(L)'
;MQILNIIFNPVIVSVVVLCALSLAKLNVLLSMIVACIAGGIAGHLPLFGDGNHTIMALLCDGFSTNAQTALAYILLGTFAEAITATGLAQIISKKISSIIGMKKYALLAVLTLIACMSQNIVPVHIAYIPILIPPILQVMNKLKIDRRAAACCTAFGLEVPYIAIPFGFGLIFQTVIATNLSKNGMKVSVADVSAVNWYLGLAMFASLLFAVFVLYRKP
;
A
#
# COMPACT_ATOMS: atom_id res chain seq x y z
N MET A 1 21.70 20.89 21.02
CA MET A 1 20.57 20.41 21.86
C MET A 1 19.32 20.05 21.06
N GLN A 2 18.88 20.82 20.06
CA GLN A 2 17.67 20.48 19.27
C GLN A 2 17.76 19.17 18.47
N ILE A 3 18.92 18.84 17.90
CA ILE A 3 19.10 17.61 17.08
C ILE A 3 18.99 16.34 17.95
N LEU A 4 19.53 16.37 19.18
CA LEU A 4 19.44 15.21 20.08
C LEU A 4 17.98 14.92 20.48
N ASN A 5 17.17 15.96 20.69
CA ASN A 5 15.73 15.83 20.97
C ASN A 5 14.93 15.27 19.79
N ILE A 6 15.40 15.50 18.55
CA ILE A 6 14.80 14.88 17.36
C ILE A 6 15.19 13.39 17.31
N ILE A 7 16.46 13.04 17.56
CA ILE A 7 16.93 11.64 17.50
C ILE A 7 16.26 10.78 18.59
N PHE A 8 16.07 11.31 19.79
CA PHE A 8 15.37 10.63 20.89
C PHE A 8 13.86 10.83 20.87
N ASN A 9 13.28 11.29 19.75
CA ASN A 9 11.84 11.36 19.63
C ASN A 9 11.24 9.95 19.77
N PRO A 10 10.23 9.75 20.64
CA PRO A 10 9.61 8.45 20.86
C PRO A 10 9.15 7.74 19.58
N VAL A 11 8.68 8.50 18.58
CA VAL A 11 8.26 7.99 17.27
C VAL A 11 9.46 7.48 16.47
N ILE A 12 10.56 8.24 16.44
CA ILE A 12 11.78 7.84 15.72
C ILE A 12 12.38 6.59 16.35
N VAL A 13 12.47 6.54 17.68
CA VAL A 13 12.93 5.34 18.41
C VAL A 13 12.09 4.13 18.05
N SER A 14 10.75 4.26 18.06
CA SER A 14 9.83 3.18 17.69
C SER A 14 10.08 2.68 16.26
N VAL A 15 10.18 3.58 15.27
CA VAL A 15 10.41 3.22 13.86
C VAL A 15 11.77 2.54 13.66
N VAL A 16 12.82 3.03 14.30
CA VAL A 16 14.16 2.42 14.20
C VAL A 16 14.17 1.02 14.79
N VAL A 17 13.53 0.81 15.95
CA VAL A 17 13.39 -0.51 16.57
C VAL A 17 12.61 -1.46 15.65
N LEU A 18 11.48 -1.01 15.08
CA LEU A 18 10.69 -1.79 14.12
C LEU A 18 11.54 -2.24 12.92
N CYS A 19 12.29 -1.31 12.32
CA CYS A 19 13.16 -1.60 11.18
C CYS A 19 14.27 -2.58 11.56
N ALA A 20 14.94 -2.37 12.69
CA ALA A 20 16.02 -3.25 13.16
C ALA A 20 15.54 -4.68 13.40
N LEU A 21 14.40 -4.86 14.07
CA LEU A 21 13.81 -6.18 14.34
C LEU A 21 13.32 -6.86 13.06
N SER A 22 12.72 -6.10 12.15
CA SER A 22 12.28 -6.62 10.84
C SER A 22 13.46 -7.08 9.98
N LEU A 23 14.59 -6.36 10.01
CA LEU A 23 15.84 -6.75 9.34
C LEU A 23 16.49 -7.98 9.99
N ALA A 24 16.32 -8.16 11.30
CA ALA A 24 16.73 -9.36 12.03
C ALA A 24 15.83 -10.59 11.74
N LYS A 25 14.93 -10.51 10.75
CA LYS A 25 14.00 -11.57 10.33
C LYS A 25 12.98 -11.97 11.40
N LEU A 26 12.66 -11.08 12.35
CA LEU A 26 11.54 -11.30 13.26
C LEU A 26 10.22 -11.05 12.54
N ASN A 27 9.16 -11.69 13.03
CA ASN A 27 7.80 -11.45 12.52
C ASN A 27 7.44 -9.97 12.67
N VAL A 28 6.89 -9.38 11.61
CA VAL A 28 6.49 -7.98 11.57
C VAL A 28 5.49 -7.65 12.69
N LEU A 29 4.51 -8.52 12.96
CA LEU A 29 3.54 -8.30 14.04
C LEU A 29 4.22 -8.19 15.41
N LEU A 30 5.13 -9.12 15.71
CA LEU A 30 5.89 -9.09 16.96
C LEU A 30 6.78 -7.84 17.03
N SER A 31 7.43 -7.50 15.92
CA SER A 31 8.30 -6.32 15.82
C SER A 31 7.53 -5.02 16.06
N MET A 32 6.29 -4.91 15.57
CA MET A 32 5.41 -3.76 15.83
C MET A 32 5.04 -3.64 17.30
N ILE A 33 4.71 -4.75 17.98
CA ILE A 33 4.38 -4.72 19.42
C ILE A 33 5.60 -4.25 20.22
N VAL A 34 6.78 -4.81 19.95
CA VAL A 34 8.02 -4.43 20.65
C VAL A 34 8.38 -2.97 20.36
N ALA A 35 8.23 -2.51 19.12
CA ALA A 35 8.45 -1.12 18.73
C ALA A 35 7.48 -0.14 19.41
N CYS A 36 6.20 -0.50 19.56
CA CYS A 36 5.23 0.30 20.31
C CYS A 36 5.62 0.42 21.78
N ILE A 37 6.06 -0.67 22.39
CA ILE A 37 6.53 -0.66 23.79
C ILE A 37 7.79 0.21 23.93
N ALA A 38 8.77 0.05 23.03
CA ALA A 38 9.98 0.86 23.04
C ALA A 38 9.69 2.36 22.87
N GLY A 39 8.78 2.72 21.95
CA GLY A 39 8.31 4.09 21.77
C GLY A 39 7.58 4.63 23.00
N GLY A 40 6.71 3.83 23.61
CA GLY A 40 6.02 4.20 24.84
C GLY A 40 6.96 4.45 26.02
N ILE A 41 7.98 3.61 26.19
CA ILE A 41 9.02 3.79 27.22
C ILE A 41 9.83 5.05 26.96
N ALA A 42 10.21 5.30 25.70
CA ALA A 42 10.91 6.54 25.31
C ALA A 42 10.05 7.80 25.52
N GLY A 43 8.72 7.68 25.43
CA GLY A 43 7.76 8.73 25.75
C GLY A 43 7.41 8.85 27.24
N HIS A 44 8.09 8.10 28.11
CA HIS A 44 7.85 8.06 29.57
C HIS A 44 6.42 7.63 29.96
N LEU A 45 5.75 6.82 29.13
CA LEU A 45 4.43 6.29 29.45
C LEU A 45 4.54 5.05 30.36
N PRO A 46 3.66 4.90 31.36
CA PRO A 46 3.59 3.69 32.18
C PRO A 46 3.11 2.49 31.36
N LEU A 47 3.68 1.31 31.63
CA LEU A 47 3.37 0.09 30.89
C LEU A 47 1.97 -0.47 31.23
N PHE A 48 1.64 -0.48 32.54
CA PHE A 48 0.33 -0.84 33.11
C PHE A 48 -0.06 0.19 34.19
N GLY A 49 -1.37 0.37 34.41
CA GLY A 49 -1.90 1.30 35.41
C GLY A 49 -3.39 1.59 35.21
N ASP A 50 -3.99 2.31 36.16
CA ASP A 50 -5.44 2.59 36.23
C ASP A 50 -5.93 3.72 35.29
N GLY A 51 -5.06 4.23 34.40
CA GLY A 51 -5.35 5.36 33.52
C GLY A 51 -5.36 5.02 32.04
N ASN A 52 -6.09 5.80 31.24
CA ASN A 52 -6.18 5.68 29.77
C ASN A 52 -4.87 6.03 29.01
N HIS A 53 -3.81 6.44 29.71
CA HIS A 53 -2.52 6.83 29.14
C HIS A 53 -1.41 5.82 29.46
N THR A 54 -1.72 4.53 29.42
CA THR A 54 -0.71 3.46 29.49
C THR A 54 -0.37 2.96 28.09
N ILE A 55 0.84 2.40 27.94
CA ILE A 55 1.29 1.82 26.67
C ILE A 55 0.28 0.77 26.18
N MET A 56 -0.19 -0.10 27.08
CA MET A 56 -1.13 -1.16 26.74
C MET A 56 -2.54 -0.63 26.42
N ALA A 57 -3.04 0.37 27.15
CA ALA A 57 -4.33 0.98 26.86
C ALA A 57 -4.32 1.65 25.47
N LEU A 58 -3.27 2.40 25.13
CA LEU A 58 -3.13 3.06 23.83
C LEU A 58 -2.97 2.05 22.68
N LEU A 59 -2.25 0.95 22.93
CA LEU A 59 -2.10 -0.13 21.96
C LEU A 59 -3.46 -0.81 21.69
N CYS A 60 -4.22 -1.14 22.74
CA CYS A 60 -5.57 -1.70 22.62
C CYS A 60 -6.56 -0.73 21.92
N ASP A 61 -6.52 0.56 22.25
CA ASP A 61 -7.36 1.57 21.61
C ASP A 61 -7.01 1.76 20.12
N GLY A 62 -5.72 1.70 19.78
CA GLY A 62 -5.25 1.70 18.40
C GLY A 62 -5.75 0.50 17.60
N PHE A 63 -5.77 -0.70 18.20
CA PHE A 63 -6.37 -1.89 17.59
C PHE A 63 -7.88 -1.75 17.42
N SER A 64 -8.60 -1.27 18.45
CA SER A 64 -10.05 -1.06 18.40
C SER A 64 -10.45 -0.07 17.31
N THR A 65 -9.77 1.09 17.24
CA THR A 65 -10.02 2.13 16.24
C THR A 65 -9.84 1.62 14.80
N ASN A 66 -8.91 0.71 14.56
CA ASN A 66 -8.61 0.17 13.23
C ASN A 66 -9.22 -1.23 12.98
N ALA A 67 -10.04 -1.74 13.90
CA ALA A 67 -10.57 -3.10 13.83
C ALA A 67 -11.46 -3.32 12.60
N GLN A 68 -12.30 -2.33 12.25
CA GLN A 68 -13.14 -2.39 11.05
C GLN A 68 -12.29 -2.52 9.78
N THR A 69 -11.21 -1.74 9.68
CA THR A 69 -10.28 -1.80 8.55
C THR A 69 -9.56 -3.16 8.50
N ALA A 70 -9.09 -3.67 9.65
CA ALA A 70 -8.46 -4.99 9.73
C ALA A 70 -9.41 -6.11 9.29
N LEU A 71 -10.66 -6.10 9.74
CA LEU A 71 -11.68 -7.07 9.33
C LEU A 71 -11.97 -7.00 7.82
N ALA A 72 -12.04 -5.79 7.25
CA ALA A 72 -12.21 -5.62 5.81
C ALA A 72 -11.06 -6.27 5.02
N TYR A 73 -9.81 -6.15 5.49
CA TYR A 73 -8.66 -6.82 4.87
C TYR A 73 -8.69 -8.34 5.02
N ILE A 74 -9.14 -8.87 6.16
CA ILE A 74 -9.29 -10.31 6.36
C ILE A 74 -10.31 -10.86 5.35
N LEU A 75 -11.49 -10.24 5.23
CA LEU A 75 -12.52 -10.62 4.27
C LEU A 75 -12.05 -10.50 2.82
N LEU A 76 -11.22 -9.51 2.54
CA LEU A 76 -10.63 -9.34 1.23
C LEU A 76 -9.62 -10.43 0.89
N GLY A 77 -8.83 -10.84 1.88
CA GLY A 77 -7.94 -11.99 1.77
C GLY A 77 -8.70 -13.29 1.51
N THR A 78 -9.79 -13.55 2.24
CA THR A 78 -10.62 -14.74 2.01
C THR A 78 -11.30 -14.72 0.63
N PHE A 79 -11.74 -13.56 0.16
CA PHE A 79 -12.27 -13.40 -1.20
C PHE A 79 -11.20 -13.67 -2.27
N ALA A 80 -9.98 -13.16 -2.09
CA ALA A 80 -8.87 -13.42 -3.00
C ALA A 80 -8.48 -14.92 -3.05
N GLU A 81 -8.49 -15.59 -1.90
CA GLU A 81 -8.28 -17.03 -1.81
C GLU A 81 -9.38 -17.81 -2.55
N ALA A 82 -10.65 -17.43 -2.37
CA ALA A 82 -11.76 -18.06 -3.08
C ALA A 82 -11.68 -17.90 -4.61
N ILE A 83 -11.28 -16.73 -5.11
CA ILE A 83 -11.03 -16.52 -6.55
C ILE A 83 -9.90 -17.42 -7.06
N THR A 84 -8.85 -17.59 -6.27
CA THR A 84 -7.70 -18.44 -6.63
C THR A 84 -8.09 -19.91 -6.63
N ALA A 85 -8.84 -20.35 -5.60
CA ALA A 85 -9.32 -21.72 -5.46
C ALA A 85 -10.31 -22.12 -6.56
N THR A 86 -11.11 -21.19 -7.07
CA THR A 86 -12.07 -21.44 -8.18
C THR A 86 -11.42 -21.50 -9.55
N GLY A 87 -10.14 -21.16 -9.70
CA GLY A 87 -9.44 -21.14 -10.99
C GLY A 87 -9.85 -19.97 -11.90
N LEU A 88 -10.71 -19.06 -11.43
CA LEU A 88 -11.20 -17.91 -12.18
C LEU A 88 -10.05 -16.97 -12.58
N ALA A 89 -9.09 -16.80 -11.66
CA ALA A 89 -7.83 -16.09 -11.85
C ALA A 89 -7.08 -16.52 -13.13
N GLN A 90 -6.93 -17.84 -13.34
CA GLN A 90 -6.24 -18.42 -14.49
C GLN A 90 -7.02 -18.22 -15.78
N ILE A 91 -8.36 -18.34 -15.74
CA ILE A 91 -9.23 -18.11 -16.91
C ILE A 91 -9.12 -16.65 -17.37
N ILE A 92 -9.23 -15.70 -16.43
CA ILE A 92 -9.11 -14.27 -16.70
C ILE A 92 -7.74 -13.96 -17.29
N SER A 93 -6.66 -14.50 -16.71
CA SER A 93 -5.33 -14.26 -17.21
C SER A 93 -5.12 -14.81 -18.62
N LYS A 94 -5.67 -15.99 -18.96
CA LYS A 94 -5.61 -16.56 -20.32
C LYS A 94 -6.39 -15.71 -21.34
N LYS A 95 -7.56 -15.19 -20.94
CA LYS A 95 -8.40 -14.34 -21.77
C LYS A 95 -7.74 -12.97 -22.03
N ILE A 96 -7.14 -12.38 -21.00
CA ILE A 96 -6.36 -11.15 -21.09
C ILE A 96 -5.17 -11.34 -22.05
N SER A 97 -4.40 -12.44 -21.90
CA SER A 97 -3.31 -12.76 -22.82
C SER A 97 -3.77 -12.90 -24.28
N SER A 98 -5.01 -13.31 -24.53
CA SER A 98 -5.58 -13.38 -25.88
C SER A 98 -6.07 -12.04 -26.43
N ILE A 99 -6.53 -11.11 -25.56
CA ILE A 99 -7.08 -9.81 -25.96
C ILE A 99 -5.96 -8.78 -26.24
N ILE A 100 -4.84 -8.87 -25.52
CA ILE A 100 -3.82 -7.82 -25.49
C ILE A 100 -3.12 -7.57 -26.85
N GLY A 101 -3.18 -8.51 -27.80
CA GLY A 101 -2.59 -8.34 -29.12
C GLY A 101 -1.05 -8.13 -29.08
N MET A 102 -0.46 -7.79 -30.23
CA MET A 102 1.00 -7.71 -30.41
C MET A 102 1.60 -6.30 -30.21
N LYS A 103 0.98 -5.42 -29.40
CA LYS A 103 1.45 -4.02 -29.23
C LYS A 103 2.00 -3.75 -27.83
N LYS A 104 3.31 -3.43 -27.73
CA LYS A 104 4.03 -3.16 -26.47
C LYS A 104 3.29 -2.18 -25.54
N TYR A 105 2.92 -1.01 -26.04
CA TYR A 105 2.29 0.03 -25.20
C TYR A 105 0.84 -0.30 -24.83
N ALA A 106 0.14 -1.08 -25.65
CA ALA A 106 -1.21 -1.54 -25.32
C ALA A 106 -1.18 -2.51 -24.13
N LEU A 107 -0.20 -3.43 -24.09
CA LEU A 107 0.01 -4.33 -22.96
C LEU A 107 0.28 -3.57 -21.67
N LEU A 108 1.19 -2.59 -21.71
CA LEU A 108 1.51 -1.76 -20.54
C LEU A 108 0.32 -0.92 -20.06
N ALA A 109 -0.47 -0.37 -20.98
CA ALA A 109 -1.67 0.40 -20.65
C ALA A 109 -2.77 -0.47 -20.01
N VAL A 110 -3.05 -1.64 -20.58
CA VAL A 110 -4.02 -2.60 -20.02
C VAL A 110 -3.57 -3.07 -18.64
N LEU A 111 -2.28 -3.38 -18.49
CA LEU A 111 -1.71 -3.77 -17.21
C LEU A 111 -1.88 -2.68 -16.14
N THR A 112 -1.61 -1.42 -16.50
CA THR A 112 -1.78 -0.27 -15.60
C THR A 112 -3.24 -0.10 -15.21
N LEU A 113 -4.16 -0.20 -16.17
CA LEU A 113 -5.60 -0.04 -15.93
C LEU A 113 -6.16 -1.13 -15.02
N ILE A 114 -5.77 -2.39 -15.25
CA ILE A 114 -6.18 -3.51 -14.39
C ILE A 114 -5.58 -3.33 -12.98
N ALA A 115 -4.33 -2.90 -12.86
CA ALA A 115 -3.73 -2.58 -11.56
C ALA A 115 -4.54 -1.50 -10.82
N CYS A 116 -4.92 -0.41 -11.50
CA CYS A 116 -5.79 0.63 -10.93
C CYS A 116 -7.14 0.09 -10.45
N MET A 117 -7.77 -0.79 -11.23
CA MET A 117 -9.05 -1.39 -10.86
C MET A 117 -8.93 -2.41 -9.72
N SER A 118 -7.79 -3.12 -9.63
CA SER A 118 -7.52 -4.19 -8.65
C SER A 118 -7.38 -3.71 -7.20
N GLN A 119 -7.33 -2.40 -7.00
CA GLN A 119 -7.26 -1.80 -5.68
C GLN A 119 -8.54 -1.03 -5.35
N ASN A 120 -9.16 -0.44 -6.36
CA ASN A 120 -10.24 0.53 -6.16
C ASN A 120 -11.65 -0.06 -6.36
N ILE A 121 -11.79 -1.03 -7.27
CA ILE A 121 -13.09 -1.65 -7.61
C ILE A 121 -13.20 -3.03 -6.97
N VAL A 122 -12.20 -3.88 -7.19
CA VAL A 122 -12.13 -5.24 -6.65
C VAL A 122 -10.80 -5.32 -5.92
N PRO A 123 -10.74 -5.29 -4.57
CA PRO A 123 -9.48 -5.00 -3.88
C PRO A 123 -8.51 -6.22 -3.80
N VAL A 124 -8.32 -6.94 -4.89
CA VAL A 124 -7.49 -8.15 -5.02
C VAL A 124 -6.02 -7.86 -5.32
N HIS A 125 -5.55 -6.62 -5.11
CA HIS A 125 -4.18 -6.18 -5.40
C HIS A 125 -3.05 -7.12 -4.90
N ILE A 126 -3.23 -7.80 -3.77
CA ILE A 126 -2.26 -8.78 -3.23
C ILE A 126 -2.18 -10.02 -4.14
N ALA A 127 -3.32 -10.50 -4.63
CA ALA A 127 -3.39 -11.66 -5.52
C ALA A 127 -3.14 -11.29 -7.00
N TYR A 128 -3.32 -10.02 -7.36
CA TYR A 128 -3.15 -9.52 -8.73
C TYR A 128 -1.76 -9.85 -9.32
N ILE A 129 -0.67 -9.61 -8.58
CA ILE A 129 0.69 -9.84 -9.07
C ILE A 129 0.95 -11.32 -9.38
N PRO A 130 0.77 -12.27 -8.42
CA PRO A 130 1.03 -13.68 -8.69
C PRO A 130 0.08 -14.30 -9.72
N ILE A 131 -1.14 -13.76 -9.89
CA ILE A 131 -2.10 -14.28 -10.87
C ILE A 131 -1.78 -13.77 -12.29
N LEU A 132 -1.60 -12.46 -12.43
CA LEU A 132 -1.60 -11.82 -13.76
C LEU A 132 -0.20 -11.79 -14.40
N ILE A 133 0.85 -11.60 -13.60
CA ILE A 133 2.21 -11.43 -14.13
C ILE A 133 2.74 -12.71 -14.80
N PRO A 134 2.65 -13.92 -14.21
CA PRO A 134 3.28 -15.11 -14.82
C PRO A 134 2.79 -15.42 -16.24
N PRO A 135 1.48 -15.37 -16.56
CA PRO A 135 1.00 -15.71 -17.91
C PRO A 135 1.35 -14.67 -18.98
N ILE A 136 1.56 -13.41 -18.61
CA ILE A 136 1.95 -12.36 -19.57
C ILE A 136 3.46 -12.31 -19.83
N LEU A 137 4.28 -13.00 -19.02
CA LEU A 137 5.74 -13.03 -19.22
C LEU A 137 6.14 -13.52 -20.62
N GLN A 138 5.45 -14.53 -21.15
CA GLN A 138 5.70 -15.04 -22.49
C GLN A 138 5.37 -13.99 -23.57
N VAL A 139 4.30 -13.22 -23.37
CA VAL A 139 3.89 -12.13 -24.27
C VAL A 139 4.88 -10.97 -24.19
N MET A 140 5.34 -10.61 -23.00
CA MET A 140 6.36 -9.58 -22.77
C MET A 140 7.68 -9.93 -23.48
N ASN A 141 8.09 -11.20 -23.41
CA ASN A 141 9.30 -11.67 -24.11
C ASN A 141 9.15 -11.55 -25.64
N LYS A 142 7.99 -11.94 -26.21
CA LYS A 142 7.71 -11.79 -27.66
C LYS A 142 7.72 -10.32 -28.09
N LEU A 143 7.20 -9.43 -27.25
CA LEU A 143 7.12 -7.99 -27.50
C LEU A 143 8.38 -7.20 -27.10
N LYS A 144 9.43 -7.88 -26.62
CA LYS A 144 10.69 -7.28 -26.16
C LYS A 144 10.45 -6.11 -25.19
N ILE A 145 9.56 -6.34 -24.21
CA ILE A 145 9.23 -5.37 -23.17
C ILE A 145 10.21 -5.50 -22.01
N ASP A 146 10.76 -4.38 -21.56
CA ASP A 146 11.52 -4.34 -20.31
C ASP A 146 10.58 -4.64 -19.14
N ARG A 147 10.93 -5.64 -18.31
CA ARG A 147 10.16 -6.03 -17.13
C ARG A 147 10.07 -4.90 -16.10
N ARG A 148 11.06 -4.01 -16.06
CA ARG A 148 11.07 -2.81 -15.21
C ARG A 148 9.98 -1.83 -15.62
N ALA A 149 9.71 -1.66 -16.92
CA ALA A 149 8.61 -0.83 -17.40
C ALA A 149 7.25 -1.37 -16.92
N ALA A 150 7.05 -2.69 -16.99
CA ALA A 150 5.83 -3.33 -16.49
C ALA A 150 5.71 -3.27 -14.96
N ALA A 151 6.83 -3.38 -14.24
CA ALA A 151 6.86 -3.17 -12.80
C ALA A 151 6.49 -1.73 -12.43
N CYS A 152 6.98 -0.71 -13.14
CA CYS A 152 6.59 0.69 -12.93
C CYS A 152 5.11 0.92 -13.23
N CYS A 153 4.57 0.33 -14.31
CA CYS A 153 3.14 0.38 -14.63
C CYS A 153 2.29 -0.25 -13.52
N THR A 154 2.74 -1.39 -13.00
CA THR A 154 2.08 -2.09 -11.89
C THR A 154 2.13 -1.25 -10.61
N ALA A 155 3.31 -0.76 -10.22
CA ALA A 155 3.50 0.05 -9.03
C ALA A 155 2.67 1.33 -9.08
N PHE A 156 2.69 2.04 -10.22
CA PHE A 156 1.83 3.20 -10.43
C PHE A 156 0.35 2.85 -10.24
N GLY A 157 -0.13 1.79 -10.90
CA GLY A 157 -1.54 1.42 -10.84
C GLY A 157 -1.99 0.92 -9.46
N LEU A 158 -1.07 0.40 -8.65
CA LEU A 158 -1.30 -0.04 -7.28
C LEU A 158 -1.07 1.05 -6.23
N GLU A 159 -0.66 2.26 -6.60
CA GLU A 159 -0.29 3.27 -5.62
C GLU A 159 -1.01 4.59 -5.83
N VAL A 160 -0.98 5.11 -7.07
CA VAL A 160 -1.58 6.40 -7.39
C VAL A 160 -3.09 6.44 -7.17
N PRO A 161 -3.87 5.42 -7.55
CA PRO A 161 -5.32 5.48 -7.40
C PRO A 161 -5.77 5.64 -5.95
N TYR A 162 -5.15 4.94 -5.00
CA TYR A 162 -5.57 5.05 -3.59
C TYR A 162 -5.09 6.37 -2.94
N ILE A 163 -3.95 6.90 -3.39
CA ILE A 163 -3.44 8.19 -2.89
C ILE A 163 -4.31 9.33 -3.40
N ALA A 164 -4.62 9.34 -4.70
CA ALA A 164 -5.24 10.47 -5.39
C ALA A 164 -6.78 10.43 -5.44
N ILE A 165 -7.40 9.25 -5.51
CA ILE A 165 -8.84 9.10 -5.76
C ILE A 165 -9.57 8.65 -4.48
N PRO A 166 -10.51 9.43 -3.93
CA PRO A 166 -11.31 9.08 -2.74
C PRO A 166 -12.42 8.07 -3.07
N PHE A 167 -12.07 6.94 -3.70
CA PHE A 167 -12.99 5.85 -3.99
C PHE A 167 -12.42 4.54 -3.42
N GLY A 168 -13.25 3.51 -3.23
CA GLY A 168 -12.81 2.17 -2.81
C GLY A 168 -11.79 2.19 -1.67
N PHE A 169 -10.61 1.63 -1.93
CA PHE A 169 -9.50 1.61 -0.98
C PHE A 169 -8.88 3.00 -0.73
N GLY A 170 -8.87 3.89 -1.72
CA GLY A 170 -8.39 5.26 -1.55
C GLY A 170 -9.24 6.07 -0.58
N LEU A 171 -10.55 5.84 -0.54
CA LEU A 171 -11.42 6.45 0.46
C LEU A 171 -11.04 6.03 1.88
N ILE A 172 -10.74 4.74 2.09
CA ILE A 172 -10.30 4.21 3.39
C ILE A 172 -8.99 4.90 3.80
N PHE A 173 -8.00 4.94 2.90
CA PHE A 173 -6.70 5.57 3.15
C PHE A 173 -6.84 7.06 3.53
N GLN A 174 -7.55 7.85 2.73
CA GLN A 174 -7.71 9.28 2.97
C GLN A 174 -8.54 9.56 4.23
N THR A 175 -9.52 8.71 4.55
CA THR A 175 -10.30 8.81 5.80
C THR A 175 -9.42 8.55 7.02
N VAL A 176 -8.53 7.56 6.96
CA VAL A 176 -7.56 7.30 8.04
C VAL A 176 -6.67 8.53 8.26
N ILE A 177 -6.16 9.15 7.19
CA ILE A 177 -5.34 10.36 7.30
C ILE A 177 -6.13 11.52 7.92
N ALA A 178 -7.30 11.85 7.34
CA ALA A 178 -8.13 12.97 7.80
C ALA A 178 -8.56 12.81 9.27
N THR A 179 -8.95 11.59 9.66
CA THR A 179 -9.35 11.27 11.04
C THR A 179 -8.19 11.40 12.01
N ASN A 180 -7.02 10.86 11.67
CA ASN A 180 -5.86 10.95 12.55
C ASN A 180 -5.32 12.39 12.67
N LEU A 181 -5.30 13.17 11.59
CA LEU A 181 -4.93 14.59 11.66
C LEU A 181 -5.92 15.40 12.51
N SER A 182 -7.22 15.15 12.34
CA SER A 182 -8.27 15.79 13.13
C SER A 182 -8.18 15.44 14.61
N LYS A 183 -7.90 14.17 14.94
CA LYS A 183 -7.64 13.73 16.32
C LYS A 183 -6.41 14.41 16.94
N ASN A 184 -5.42 14.79 16.14
CA ASN A 184 -4.21 15.48 16.58
C ASN A 184 -4.33 17.02 16.54
N GLY A 185 -5.56 17.55 16.46
CA GLY A 185 -5.83 18.99 16.57
C GLY A 185 -5.84 19.76 15.25
N MET A 186 -5.64 19.10 14.11
CA MET A 186 -5.72 19.72 12.78
C MET A 186 -7.01 19.29 12.09
N LYS A 187 -8.04 20.15 12.08
CA LYS A 187 -9.31 19.85 11.40
C LYS A 187 -9.09 19.71 9.89
N VAL A 188 -9.12 18.47 9.41
CA VAL A 188 -8.86 18.11 8.01
C VAL A 188 -9.98 17.20 7.54
N SER A 189 -10.55 17.51 6.38
CA SER A 189 -11.52 16.66 5.69
C SER A 189 -10.84 15.75 4.66
N VAL A 190 -11.54 14.71 4.20
CA VAL A 190 -11.05 13.86 3.10
C VAL A 190 -10.82 14.68 1.82
N ALA A 191 -11.62 15.72 1.58
CA ALA A 191 -11.45 16.60 0.43
C ALA A 191 -10.12 17.37 0.47
N ASP A 192 -9.71 17.83 1.66
CA ASP A 192 -8.43 18.52 1.85
C ASP A 192 -7.25 17.58 1.58
N VAL A 193 -7.33 16.33 2.07
CA VAL A 193 -6.32 15.30 1.81
C VAL A 193 -6.25 14.98 0.31
N SER A 194 -7.40 14.79 -0.35
CA SER A 194 -7.46 14.50 -1.79
C SER A 194 -6.88 15.64 -2.63
N ALA A 195 -7.17 16.90 -2.27
CA ALA A 195 -6.69 18.07 -2.98
C ALA A 195 -5.15 18.16 -2.97
N VAL A 196 -4.52 17.90 -1.82
CA VAL A 196 -3.06 17.89 -1.69
C VAL A 196 -2.46 16.66 -2.38
N ASN A 197 -3.07 15.50 -2.21
CA ASN A 197 -2.57 14.25 -2.79
C ASN A 197 -2.63 14.22 -4.32
N TRP A 198 -3.47 15.05 -4.95
CA TRP A 198 -3.54 15.13 -6.40
C TRP A 198 -2.20 15.56 -7.03
N TYR A 199 -1.45 16.44 -6.36
CA TYR A 199 -0.10 16.82 -6.81
C TYR A 199 0.87 15.65 -6.78
N LEU A 200 0.78 14.78 -5.77
CA LEU A 200 1.56 13.53 -5.69
C LEU A 200 1.17 12.59 -6.83
N GLY A 201 -0.13 12.44 -7.09
CA GLY A 201 -0.64 11.62 -8.19
C GLY A 201 -0.14 12.08 -9.55
N LEU A 202 -0.12 13.40 -9.80
CA LEU A 202 0.44 13.99 -11.02
C LEU A 202 1.94 13.76 -11.16
N ALA A 203 2.70 13.92 -10.08
CA ALA A 203 4.15 13.67 -10.09
C ALA A 203 4.47 12.20 -10.39
N MET A 204 3.70 11.26 -9.80
CA MET A 204 3.85 9.83 -10.06
C MET A 204 3.42 9.47 -11.48
N PHE A 205 2.41 10.14 -12.05
CA PHE A 205 2.00 9.95 -13.44
C PHE A 205 3.08 10.43 -14.42
N ALA A 206 3.65 11.62 -14.19
CA ALA A 206 4.78 12.11 -14.96
C ALA A 206 5.98 11.15 -14.88
N SER A 207 6.24 10.61 -13.69
CA SER A 207 7.29 9.61 -13.46
C SER A 207 7.03 8.31 -14.22
N LEU A 208 5.78 7.84 -14.30
CA LEU A 208 5.41 6.68 -15.12
C LEU A 208 5.68 6.94 -16.60
N LEU A 209 5.24 8.09 -17.13
CA LEU A 209 5.46 8.44 -18.54
C LEU A 209 6.96 8.49 -18.86
N PHE A 210 7.75 9.12 -18.00
CA PHE A 210 9.20 9.15 -18.14
C PHE A 210 9.81 7.73 -18.11
N ALA A 211 9.39 6.90 -17.14
CA ALA A 211 9.88 5.53 -17.01
C ALA A 211 9.57 4.68 -18.26
N VAL A 212 8.34 4.77 -18.78
CA VAL A 212 7.88 3.94 -19.91
C VAL A 212 8.43 4.42 -21.25
N PHE A 213 8.42 5.73 -21.51
CA PHE A 213 8.77 6.29 -22.82
C PHE A 213 10.24 6.67 -22.97
N VAL A 214 10.94 6.96 -21.87
CA VAL A 214 12.34 7.40 -21.89
C VAL A 214 13.26 6.33 -21.29
N LEU A 215 13.09 6.01 -20.01
CA LEU A 215 14.06 5.19 -19.26
C LEU A 215 14.10 3.73 -19.70
N TYR A 216 12.93 3.08 -19.82
CA TYR A 216 12.78 1.66 -20.12
C TYR A 216 12.21 1.42 -21.53
N ARG A 217 12.52 2.34 -22.46
CA ARG A 217 12.08 2.25 -23.85
C ARG A 217 12.65 1.01 -24.54
N LYS A 218 13.88 0.62 -24.19
CA LYS A 218 14.56 -0.58 -24.72
C LYS A 218 14.67 -1.64 -23.61
N PRO A 219 14.52 -2.93 -23.95
CA PRO A 219 14.76 -4.04 -23.02
C PRO A 219 16.23 -4.18 -22.63
#